data_AF-A0AA96M501-F1
#
_entry.id   AF-A0AA96M501-F1
#
_cell.length_a   1.000
_cell.length_b   1.000
_cell.length_c   1.000
_cell.angle_alpha   90.00
_cell.angle_beta   90.00
_cell.angle_gamma   90.00
#
_symmetry.space_group_name_H-M   'P 1'
#
loop_
_entity.id
_entity.type
_entity.pdbx_description
1 polymer ?
#
loop_
_entity_poly.entity_id
_entity_poly.type
_entity_poly.pdbx_seq_one_letter_code
_entity_poly.pdbx_strand_id
1 'polypeptide(L)'
;MYSYHEVEAIKTNLEWIVNQTAFSHSSPSRADQKALLDLLELIQSYEILLDLINEFGTAVIDPHIAEGLAKTETLIARVKNSTNAM
;
A
#
# COMPACT_ATOMS: atom_id res chain seq x y z
N MET A 1 8.45 4.88 15.16
CA MET A 1 8.54 5.76 13.98
C MET A 1 8.95 4.86 12.84
N TYR A 2 8.24 4.90 11.71
CA TYR A 2 8.52 3.99 10.60
C TYR A 2 9.93 4.24 10.03
N SER A 3 10.56 3.17 9.57
CA SER A 3 11.83 3.14 8.86
C SER A 3 11.61 2.94 7.36
N TYR A 4 12.64 3.18 6.55
CA TYR A 4 12.62 2.91 5.11
C TYR A 4 12.11 1.50 4.81
N HIS A 5 12.68 0.49 5.48
CA HIS A 5 12.32 -0.91 5.26
C HIS A 5 10.88 -1.25 5.66
N GLU A 6 10.34 -0.61 6.70
CA GLU A 6 8.93 -0.81 7.06
C GLU A 6 8.00 -0.19 6.00
N VAL A 7 8.31 1.01 5.50
CA VAL A 7 7.54 1.65 4.41
C VAL A 7 7.64 0.83 3.11
N GLU A 8 8.83 0.32 2.80
CA GLU A 8 9.09 -0.54 1.64
C GLU A 8 8.27 -1.83 1.73
N ALA A 9 8.23 -2.47 2.90
CA ALA A 9 7.43 -3.66 3.13
C ALA A 9 5.92 -3.40 2.96
N ILE A 10 5.42 -2.23 3.38
CA ILE A 10 4.02 -1.85 3.14
C ILE A 10 3.76 -1.71 1.64
N LYS A 11 4.64 -1.01 0.90
CA LYS A 11 4.53 -0.85 -0.56
C LYS A 11 4.50 -2.20 -1.27
N THR A 12 5.45 -3.09 -0.97
CA THR A 12 5.50 -4.44 -1.58
C THR A 12 4.23 -5.26 -1.30
N ASN A 13 3.62 -5.08 -0.13
CA ASN A 13 2.34 -5.72 0.16
C ASN A 13 1.18 -5.13 -0.66
N LEU A 14 1.17 -3.82 -0.93
CA LEU A 14 0.19 -3.21 -1.85
C LEU A 14 0.36 -3.71 -3.28
N GLU A 15 1.60 -3.79 -3.78
CA GLU A 15 1.92 -4.36 -5.10
C GLU A 15 1.43 -5.81 -5.21
N TRP A 16 1.62 -6.60 -4.15
CA TRP A 16 1.08 -7.95 -4.08
C TRP A 16 -0.45 -7.98 -4.20
N ILE A 17 -1.17 -7.10 -3.48
CA ILE A 17 -2.65 -7.00 -3.57
C ILE A 17 -3.08 -6.65 -5.00
N VAL A 18 -2.46 -5.63 -5.61
CA VAL A 18 -2.75 -5.20 -6.98
C VAL A 18 -2.57 -6.36 -7.96
N ASN A 19 -1.46 -7.08 -7.86
CA ASN A 19 -1.20 -8.24 -8.71
C ASN A 19 -2.27 -9.33 -8.53
N GLN A 20 -2.62 -9.69 -7.29
CA GLN A 20 -3.69 -10.67 -7.03
C GLN A 20 -5.02 -10.27 -7.67
N THR A 21 -5.41 -8.99 -7.54
CA THR A 21 -6.68 -8.49 -8.11
C THR A 21 -6.68 -8.48 -9.64
N ALA A 22 -5.55 -8.10 -10.27
CA ALA A 22 -5.42 -8.09 -11.72
C ALA A 22 -5.50 -9.50 -12.35
N PHE A 23 -4.96 -10.52 -11.66
CA PHE A 23 -5.01 -11.90 -12.14
C PHE A 23 -6.35 -12.61 -11.85
N SER A 24 -7.09 -12.20 -10.81
CA SER A 24 -8.27 -12.94 -10.34
C SER A 24 -9.59 -12.53 -10.99
N HIS A 25 -9.68 -11.34 -11.59
CA HIS A 25 -10.94 -10.80 -12.12
C HIS A 25 -10.95 -10.70 -13.64
N SER A 26 -11.62 -11.66 -14.30
CA SER A 26 -11.82 -11.66 -15.77
C SER A 26 -12.76 -10.55 -16.27
N SER A 27 -13.54 -9.91 -15.38
CA SER A 27 -14.35 -8.73 -15.69
C SER A 27 -14.61 -7.89 -14.42
N PRO A 28 -13.69 -6.98 -14.03
CA PRO A 28 -13.83 -6.17 -12.83
C PRO A 28 -14.95 -5.14 -12.97
N SER A 29 -15.73 -4.93 -11.90
CA SER A 29 -16.76 -3.88 -11.87
C SER A 29 -16.13 -2.48 -11.94
N ARG A 30 -16.93 -1.45 -12.22
CA ARG A 30 -16.44 -0.06 -12.18
C ARG A 30 -15.88 0.33 -10.80
N ALA A 31 -16.46 -0.21 -9.74
CA ALA A 31 -15.96 0.02 -8.37
C ALA A 31 -14.60 -0.65 -8.17
N ASP A 32 -14.42 -1.88 -8.65
CA ASP A 32 -13.16 -2.61 -8.56
C ASP A 32 -12.05 -1.93 -9.38
N GLN A 33 -12.39 -1.43 -10.57
CA GLN A 33 -11.46 -0.65 -11.41
C GLN A 33 -11.03 0.63 -10.71
N LYS A 34 -11.96 1.34 -10.06
CA LYS A 34 -11.60 2.54 -9.28
C LYS A 34 -10.69 2.18 -8.10
N ALA A 35 -11.02 1.13 -7.36
CA ALA A 35 -10.19 0.68 -6.24
C ALA A 35 -8.77 0.28 -6.69
N LEU A 36 -8.65 -0.37 -7.84
CA LEU A 36 -7.35 -0.70 -8.44
C LEU A 36 -6.54 0.56 -8.78
N LEU A 37 -7.17 1.57 -9.36
CA LEU A 37 -6.51 2.86 -9.65
C LEU A 37 -6.09 3.58 -8.36
N ASP A 38 -6.96 3.62 -7.36
CA ASP A 38 -6.65 4.23 -6.06
C ASP A 38 -5.46 3.51 -5.38
N LEU A 39 -5.35 2.18 -5.51
CA LEU A 39 -4.22 1.40 -5.00
C LEU A 39 -2.91 1.67 -5.76
N LEU A 40 -2.97 1.84 -7.08
CA LEU A 40 -1.81 2.19 -7.89
C LEU A 40 -1.30 3.60 -7.54
N GLU A 41 -2.18 4.56 -7.35
CA GLU A 41 -1.83 5.91 -6.90
C GLU A 41 -1.21 5.89 -5.49
N LEU A 42 -1.72 5.05 -4.61
CA LEU A 42 -1.15 4.85 -3.28
C LEU A 42 0.27 4.26 -3.35
N ILE A 43 0.50 3.26 -4.20
CA ILE A 43 1.85 2.68 -4.42
C ILE A 43 2.81 3.76 -4.89
N GLN A 44 2.42 4.57 -5.88
CA GLN A 44 3.25 5.67 -6.38
C GLN A 44 3.57 6.70 -5.28
N SER A 45 2.61 7.00 -4.41
CA SER A 45 2.83 7.88 -3.26
C SER A 45 3.86 7.31 -2.27
N TYR A 46 3.89 5.98 -2.09
CA TYR A 46 4.88 5.30 -1.27
C TYR A 46 6.27 5.32 -1.90
N GLU A 47 6.38 5.25 -3.23
CA GLU A 47 7.67 5.43 -3.93
C GLU A 47 8.26 6.82 -3.66
N ILE A 48 7.43 7.86 -3.78
CA ILE A 48 7.83 9.23 -3.44
C ILE A 48 8.25 9.31 -1.97
N LEU A 49 7.49 8.71 -1.05
CA LEU A 49 7.86 8.69 0.37
C LEU A 49 9.20 7.98 0.61
N LEU A 50 9.46 6.87 -0.06
CA LEU A 50 10.74 6.15 0.04
C LEU A 50 11.90 6.98 -0.49
N ASP A 51 11.72 7.68 -1.61
CA ASP A 51 12.72 8.61 -2.16
C ASP A 51 13.01 9.74 -1.16
N LEU A 52 11.97 10.31 -0.55
CA LEU A 52 12.10 11.34 0.49
C LEU A 52 12.80 10.82 1.75
N ILE A 53 12.50 9.60 2.20
CA ILE A 53 13.18 8.98 3.35
C ILE A 53 14.66 8.74 3.02
N ASN A 54 14.96 8.32 1.78
CA ASN A 54 16.34 8.08 1.35
C ASN A 54 17.15 9.39 1.27
N GLU A 55 16.52 10.50 0.84
CA GLU A 55 17.18 11.80 0.72
C GLU A 55 17.27 12.56 2.06
N PHE A 56 16.21 12.56 2.85
CA PHE A 56 16.06 13.44 4.03
C PHE A 56 15.97 12.67 5.36
N GLY A 57 16.02 11.34 5.33
CA GLY A 57 15.85 10.48 6.51
C GLY A 57 14.40 10.37 6.98
N THR A 58 14.17 9.62 8.06
CA THR A 58 12.81 9.31 8.56
C THR A 58 12.08 10.51 9.19
N ALA A 59 12.73 11.67 9.30
CA ALA A 59 12.11 12.90 9.80
C ALA A 59 10.98 13.41 8.90
N VAL A 60 10.95 13.01 7.62
CA VAL A 60 9.85 13.30 6.70
C VAL A 60 8.55 12.60 7.09
N ILE A 61 8.61 11.57 7.94
CA ILE A 61 7.44 10.82 8.41
C ILE A 61 6.86 11.56 9.62
N ASP A 62 6.00 12.53 9.34
CA ASP A 62 5.24 13.22 10.38
C ASP A 62 4.11 12.33 10.95
N PRO A 63 3.41 12.77 12.02
CA PRO A 63 2.32 12.00 12.61
C PRO A 63 1.17 11.67 11.65
N HIS A 64 0.87 12.51 10.66
CA HIS A 64 -0.18 12.25 9.68
C HIS A 64 0.24 11.18 8.67
N ILE A 65 1.49 11.21 8.22
CA ILE A 65 2.04 10.15 7.37
C ILE A 65 2.07 8.83 8.14
N ALA A 66 2.53 8.84 9.39
CA ALA A 66 2.51 7.65 10.25
C ALA A 66 1.10 7.08 10.45
N GLU A 67 0.09 7.93 10.62
CA GLU A 67 -1.31 7.50 10.69
C GLU A 67 -1.78 6.86 9.38
N GLY A 68 -1.39 7.44 8.23
CA GLY A 68 -1.65 6.89 6.90
C GLY A 68 -1.05 5.50 6.72
N LEU A 69 0.22 5.33 7.08
CA LEU A 69 0.94 4.04 7.04
C LEU A 69 0.21 2.98 7.88
N ALA A 70 -0.19 3.31 9.11
CA ALA A 70 -0.89 2.39 10.01
C ALA A 70 -2.29 1.97 9.47
N LYS A 71 -3.01 2.89 8.82
CA LYS A 71 -4.28 2.58 8.14
C LYS A 71 -4.06 1.63 6.96
N THR A 72 -3.00 1.84 6.19
CA THR A 72 -2.65 0.95 5.08
C THR A 72 -2.27 -0.45 5.57
N GLU A 73 -1.50 -0.57 6.65
CA GLU A 73 -1.21 -1.88 7.27
C GLU A 73 -2.47 -2.60 7.73
N THR A 74 -3.41 -1.87 8.34
CA THR A 74 -4.71 -2.42 8.75
C THR A 74 -5.50 -2.95 7.55
N LEU A 75 -5.51 -2.22 6.43
CA LEU A 75 -6.12 -2.66 5.18
C LEU A 75 -5.45 -3.94 4.66
N ILE A 76 -4.12 -3.97 4.58
CA ILE A 76 -3.34 -5.12 4.12
C ILE A 76 -3.65 -6.36 4.97
N ALA A 77 -3.65 -6.22 6.30
CA ALA A 77 -3.95 -7.31 7.22
C ALA A 77 -5.35 -7.89 6.97
N ARG A 78 -6.35 -7.03 6.76
CA ARG A 78 -7.72 -7.46 6.43
C ARG A 78 -7.78 -8.22 5.10
N VAL A 79 -7.11 -7.73 4.06
CA VAL A 79 -7.08 -8.41 2.76
C VAL A 79 -6.40 -9.77 2.87
N LYS A 80 -5.21 -9.85 3.45
CA LYS A 80 -4.48 -11.12 3.63
C LYS A 80 -5.26 -12.14 4.44
N ASN A 81 -5.90 -11.73 5.53
CA ASN A 81 -6.73 -12.62 6.34
C ASN A 81 -7.95 -13.13 5.57
N SER A 82 -8.49 -12.34 4.66
CA SER A 82 -9.62 -12.75 3.82
C SER A 82 -9.18 -13.73 2.74
N THR A 83 -8.00 -13.52 2.14
CA THR A 83 -7.40 -14.48 1.18
C THR A 83 -7.06 -15.82 1.84
N ASN A 84 -6.55 -15.80 3.08
CA ASN A 84 -6.24 -17.04 3.82
C ASN A 84 -7.49 -17.79 4.32
N ALA A 85 -8.66 -17.14 4.31
CA ALA A 85 -9.93 -17.73 4.73
C ALA A 85 -10.71 -18.36 3.56
N MET A 86 -10.25 -18.18 2.32
CA MET A 86 -10.81 -18.77 1.10
C MET A 86 -10.00 -19.99 0.67
#